data_AF-A0A2H9LKR8-F1
#
_entry.id   AF-A0A2H9LKR8-F1
#
_cell.length_a   1.000
_cell.length_b   1.000
_cell.length_c   1.000
_cell.angle_alpha   90.00
_cell.angle_beta   90.00
_cell.angle_gamma   90.00
#
_symmetry.space_group_name_H-M   'P 1'
#
loop_
_entity.id
_entity.type
_entity.pdbx_description
1 polymer ?
#
loop_
_entity_poly.entity_id
_entity_poly.type
_entity_poly.pdbx_seq_one_letter_code
_entity_poly.pdbx_strand_id
1 'polypeptide(L)' 'MEATVENVDKLDVAYDKQRDVLYISFGEPREADESKLTENDIVVRYRHGKVVGLTIISFSKRLPPEH' A
#
# COMPACT_ATOMS: atom_id res chain seq x y z
N MET A 1 9.65 -15.10 -4.92
CA MET A 1 9.47 -15.12 -3.46
C MET A 1 7.98 -14.97 -3.22
N GLU A 2 7.33 -15.97 -2.64
CA GLU A 2 5.93 -15.84 -2.23
C GLU A 2 5.89 -14.99 -0.96
N ALA A 3 5.03 -13.97 -0.94
CA ALA A 3 4.82 -13.11 0.22
C ALA A 3 3.39 -13.30 0.72
N THR A 4 3.23 -13.40 2.03
CA THR A 4 1.90 -13.49 2.66
C THR A 4 1.50 -12.12 3.20
N VAL A 5 0.20 -11.85 3.22
CA VAL A 5 -0.38 -10.64 3.79
C VAL A 5 -0.68 -10.87 5.27
N GLU A 6 -0.49 -9.86 6.12
CA GLU A 6 -0.68 -10.00 7.56
C GLU A 6 -2.12 -10.34 7.96
N ASN A 7 -3.09 -9.50 7.62
CA ASN A 7 -4.51 -9.72 7.93
C ASN A 7 -5.40 -8.98 6.92
N VAL A 8 -6.31 -9.71 6.25
CA VAL A 8 -7.23 -9.14 5.27
C VAL A 8 -8.60 -8.76 5.85
N ASP A 9 -8.98 -9.33 6.99
CA ASP A 9 -10.24 -9.01 7.69
C ASP A 9 -10.22 -7.60 8.30
N LYS A 10 -9.02 -7.06 8.55
CA LYS A 10 -8.78 -5.71 9.08
C LYS A 10 -8.09 -4.81 8.03
N LEU A 11 -8.69 -4.70 6.85
CA LEU A 11 -8.18 -3.82 5.80
C LEU A 11 -8.51 -2.35 6.10
N ASP A 12 -7.49 -1.50 6.11
CA ASP A 12 -7.65 -0.04 6.24
C ASP A 12 -7.12 0.67 4.99
N VAL A 13 -7.86 1.67 4.52
CA VAL A 13 -7.56 2.40 3.29
C VAL A 13 -7.72 3.90 3.51
N ALA A 14 -6.67 4.65 3.22
CA ALA A 14 -6.66 6.10 3.39
C ALA A 14 -6.09 6.79 2.14
N TYR A 15 -6.85 7.72 1.57
CA TYR A 15 -6.38 8.53 0.44
C TYR A 15 -6.01 9.94 0.88
N ASP A 16 -4.73 10.29 0.71
CA ASP A 16 -4.23 11.64 0.86
C ASP A 16 -4.35 12.38 -0.47
N LYS A 17 -5.41 13.17 -0.61
CA LYS A 17 -5.69 13.96 -1.81
C LYS A 17 -4.64 15.06 -2.06
N GLN A 18 -4.00 15.60 -1.02
CA GLN A 18 -3.00 16.66 -1.19
C GLN A 18 -1.72 16.12 -1.82
N ARG A 19 -1.36 14.88 -1.50
CA ARG A 19 -0.14 14.22 -2.01
C ARG A 19 -0.40 13.29 -3.19
N ASP A 20 -1.67 13.02 -3.52
CA ASP A 20 -2.08 12.00 -4.49
C ASP A 20 -1.51 10.61 -4.16
N VAL A 21 -1.69 10.20 -2.90
CA VAL A 21 -1.18 8.93 -2.35
C VAL A 21 -2.30 8.13 -1.71
N LEU A 22 -2.44 6.87 -2.12
CA LEU A 22 -3.33 5.90 -1.48
C LEU A 22 -2.51 4.96 -0.58
N TYR A 23 -2.85 4.93 0.71
CA TYR A 23 -2.31 4.01 1.69
C TYR A 23 -3.27 2.84 1.86
N ILE A 24 -2.74 1.63 1.87
CA ILE A 24 -3.45 0.40 2.23
C ILE A 24 -2.68 -0.24 3.39
N SER A 25 -3.38 -0.64 4.43
CA SER A 25 -2.81 -1.38 5.57
C SER A 25 -3.57 -2.69 5.76
N PHE A 26 -2.82 -3.78 5.96
CA PHE A 26 -3.37 -5.11 6.18
C PHE A 26 -3.27 -5.44 7.67
N GLY A 27 -4.34 -5.20 8.43
CA GLY A 27 -4.29 -5.16 9.88
C GLY A 27 -4.17 -3.73 10.40
N GLU A 28 -3.87 -3.59 11.70
CA GLU A 28 -3.68 -2.28 12.31
C GLU A 28 -2.50 -1.53 11.66
N PRO A 29 -2.68 -0.27 11.22
CA PRO A 29 -1.61 0.56 10.68
C PRO A 29 -0.39 0.58 11.60
N ARG A 30 0.77 0.23 11.04
CA ARG A 30 2.01 0.06 11.78
C ARG A 30 3.21 0.36 10.90
N GLU A 31 4.35 0.61 11.54
CA GLU A 31 5.62 0.77 10.85
C GLU A 31 6.10 -0.54 10.22
N ALA A 32 6.82 -0.40 9.11
CA ALA A 32 7.46 -1.47 8.36
C ALA A 32 8.94 -1.56 8.77
N ASP A 33 9.51 -2.77 8.79
CA ASP A 33 10.97 -2.96 8.96
C ASP A 33 11.71 -2.96 7.62
N GLU A 34 11.01 -3.30 6.54
CA GLU A 34 11.53 -3.31 5.18
C GLU A 34 10.49 -2.72 4.22
N SER A 35 10.96 -2.06 3.16
CA SER A 35 10.10 -1.59 2.08
C SER A 35 10.74 -1.79 0.72
N LYS A 36 9.91 -2.06 -0.28
CA LYS A 36 10.34 -2.21 -1.68
C LYS A 36 9.54 -1.27 -2.57
N LEU A 37 10.21 -0.34 -3.21
CA LEU A 37 9.63 0.42 -4.33
C LEU A 37 9.63 -0.47 -5.57
N THR A 38 8.46 -0.58 -6.20
CA THR A 38 8.28 -1.30 -7.46
C THR A 38 8.42 -0.35 -8.64
N GLU A 39 8.59 -0.90 -9.85
CA GLU A 39 8.63 -0.13 -11.10
C GLU A 39 7.32 0.62 -11.40
N ASN A 40 6.22 0.23 -10.75
CA ASN A 40 4.90 0.83 -10.93
C ASN A 40 4.59 1.90 -9.88
N ASP A 41 5.59 2.52 -9.23
CA ASP A 41 5.41 3.55 -8.18
C ASP A 41 4.54 3.10 -6.99
N ILE A 42 4.58 1.80 -6.68
CA ILE A 42 3.95 1.22 -5.49
C ILE A 42 5.05 0.81 -4.53
N VAL A 43 5.01 1.32 -3.30
CA VAL A 43 5.87 0.86 -2.20
C VAL A 43 5.14 -0.27 -1.47
N VAL A 44 5.76 -1.45 -1.45
CA VAL A 44 5.30 -2.58 -0.64
C VAL A 44 6.00 -2.50 0.71
N ARG A 45 5.22 -2.49 1.79
CA ARG A 45 5.70 -2.40 3.18
C ARG A 45 5.67 -3.77 3.82
N TYR A 46 6.80 -4.19 4.39
CA TYR A 46 6.97 -5.48 5.04
C TYR A 46 7.23 -5.32 6.53
N ARG A 47 6.79 -6.32 7.29
CA ARG A 47 7.22 -6.53 8.67
C ARG A 47 7.40 -8.01 8.95
N HIS A 48 8.57 -8.40 9.43
CA HIS A 48 8.93 -9.80 9.69
C HIS A 48 8.61 -10.73 8.49
N GLY A 49 8.89 -10.27 7.27
CA GLY A 49 8.66 -11.02 6.04
C GLY A 49 7.21 -11.11 5.55
N LYS A 50 6.26 -10.42 6.21
CA LYS A 50 4.85 -10.32 5.77
C LYS A 50 4.54 -8.95 5.21
N VAL A 51 3.65 -8.87 4.23
CA VAL A 51 3.14 -7.59 3.71
C VAL A 51 2.17 -6.99 4.72
N VAL A 52 2.53 -5.81 5.23
CA VAL A 52 1.72 -5.05 6.20
C VAL A 52 1.01 -3.86 5.56
N GLY A 53 1.40 -3.45 4.35
CA GLY A 53 0.68 -2.42 3.62
C GLY A 53 1.28 -2.04 2.28
N LEU A 54 0.58 -1.16 1.58
CA LEU A 54 0.98 -0.56 0.31
C LEU A 54 0.92 0.97 0.41
N THR A 55 1.82 1.63 -0.30
CA THR A 55 1.75 3.07 -0.56
C THR A 55 1.78 3.26 -2.07
N ILE A 56 0.66 3.70 -2.64
CA ILE A 56 0.47 3.86 -4.07
C ILE A 56 0.62 5.34 -4.40
N ILE A 57 1.72 5.68 -5.06
CA ILE A 57 2.05 7.05 -5.45
C ILE A 57 1.35 7.38 -6.77
N SER A 58 0.96 8.65 -6.93
CA SER A 58 0.21 9.16 -8.08
C SER A 58 -1.07 8.34 -8.32
N PHE A 59 -1.84 8.08 -7.26
CA PHE A 59 -2.98 7.17 -7.31
C PHE A 59 -4.01 7.58 -8.37
N SER A 60 -4.30 8.88 -8.48
CA SER A 60 -5.27 9.43 -9.41
C SER A 60 -4.99 9.06 -10.87
N LYS A 61 -3.72 8.89 -11.26
CA LYS A 61 -3.31 8.51 -12.63
C LYS A 61 -3.68 7.07 -13.00
N ARG A 62 -4.12 6.27 -12.03
CA ARG A 62 -4.54 4.87 -12.23
C ARG A 62 -6.04 4.74 -12.41
N LEU A 63 -6.79 5.81 -12.18
CA LEU A 63 -8.22 5.84 -12.41
C LEU A 63 -8.49 5.97 -13.92
N PRO A 64 -9.51 5.28 -14.46
CA PRO A 64 -9.92 5.50 -15.83
C PRO A 64 -10.40 6.95 -16.02
N PRO A 65 -10.29 7.50 -17.23
CA PRO A 65 -10.86 8.81 -17.53
C PRO A 65 -12.36 8.82 -17.20
N GLU A 66 -12.81 9.85 -16.48
CA GLU A 66 -14.24 10.12 -16.33
C GLU A 66 -14.83 10.37 -17.74
N HIS A 67 -15.93 9.69 -18.07
CA HIS A 67 -16.68 9.89 -19.31
C HIS A 67 -17.72 10.99 -19.13
#